data_AF-A0A7Y3MVK2-F1
#
_entry.id   AF-A0A7Y3MVK2-F1
#
_cell.length_a   1.000
_cell.length_b   1.000
_cell.length_c   1.000
_cell.angle_alpha   90.00
_cell.angle_beta   90.00
_cell.angle_gamma   90.00
#
_symmetry.space_group_name_H-M   'P 1'
#
loop_
_entity.id
_entity.type
_entity.pdbx_description
1 polymer ?
#
loop_
_entity_poly.entity_id
_entity_poly.type
_entity_poly.pdbx_seq_one_letter_code
_entity_poly.pdbx_strand_id
1 'polypeptide(L)'
;MPHPHHQRSGEPTSLRELAGLFLKLGTVAFGGPAAHIAMLEDEVVARRGWMERQHFLDLIGATNVIPGPNSTEMTMHVGFERAGVPGLLTSGACFIAPAVLLTGGLAWAYVEFGSAPQ
;
A
#
# COMPACT_ATOMS: atom_id res chain seq x y z
N MET A 1 -26.92 17.71 17.81
CA MET A 1 -26.13 16.90 18.77
C MET A 1 -24.71 16.81 18.24
N PRO A 2 -23.69 17.21 19.01
CA PRO A 2 -22.34 17.39 18.51
C PRO A 2 -21.50 16.11 18.65
N HIS A 3 -20.88 15.65 17.57
CA HIS A 3 -19.70 14.79 17.61
C HIS A 3 -18.58 15.49 16.82
N PRO A 4 -17.59 16.12 17.49
CA PRO A 4 -16.38 16.57 16.84
C PRO A 4 -15.44 15.36 16.74
N HIS A 5 -15.39 14.73 15.56
CA HIS A 5 -14.27 13.84 15.26
C HIS A 5 -13.08 14.73 14.92
N HIS A 6 -12.21 14.91 15.91
CA HIS A 6 -10.91 15.56 15.74
C HIS A 6 -10.15 14.93 14.57
N GLN A 7 -10.13 15.65 13.46
CA GLN A 7 -9.22 15.48 12.35
C GLN A 7 -7.77 15.50 12.89
N ARG A 8 -7.13 14.33 12.96
CA ARG A 8 -5.66 14.21 13.12
C ARG A 8 -4.96 14.34 11.76
N SER A 9 -5.42 15.28 10.94
CA SER A 9 -4.92 15.56 9.60
C SER A 9 -3.62 16.37 9.59
N GLY A 10 -3.02 16.64 10.76
CA GLY A 10 -1.84 17.53 10.86
C GLY A 10 -0.54 16.90 11.37
N GLU A 11 -0.54 15.69 11.95
CA GLU A 11 0.70 15.12 12.47
C GLU A 11 1.38 14.18 11.46
N PRO A 12 2.68 14.41 11.15
CA PRO A 12 3.44 13.52 10.30
C PRO A 12 3.42 12.11 10.88
N THR A 13 3.05 11.15 10.04
CA THR A 13 3.01 9.74 10.47
C THR A 13 4.42 9.19 10.52
N SER A 14 4.75 8.41 11.55
CA SER A 14 6.06 7.79 11.65
C SER A 14 6.31 6.88 10.43
N LEU A 15 7.49 6.96 9.83
CA LEU A 15 7.88 6.04 8.74
C LEU A 15 7.78 4.58 9.15
N ARG A 16 8.01 4.26 10.43
CA ARG A 16 7.85 2.90 10.97
C ARG A 16 6.41 2.42 10.92
N GLU A 17 5.47 3.33 11.16
CA GLU A 17 4.04 3.03 11.10
C GLU A 17 3.59 2.80 9.66
N LEU A 18 4.03 3.65 8.72
CA LEU A 18 3.78 3.44 7.29
C LEU A 18 4.40 2.13 6.80
N ALA A 19 5.66 1.87 7.15
CA ALA A 19 6.35 0.63 6.79
C ALA A 19 5.60 -0.61 7.30
N GLY A 20 5.22 -0.63 8.58
CA GLY A 20 4.48 -1.75 9.16
C GLY A 20 3.12 -1.96 8.50
N LEU A 21 2.42 -0.87 8.17
CA LEU A 21 1.13 -0.93 7.50
C LEU A 21 1.24 -1.50 6.09
N PHE A 22 2.09 -0.90 5.27
CA PHE A 22 2.19 -1.27 3.86
C PHE A 22 2.89 -2.61 3.65
N LEU A 23 3.78 -3.02 4.57
CA LEU A 23 4.32 -4.37 4.60
C LEU A 23 3.23 -5.40 4.92
N LYS A 24 2.35 -5.11 5.88
CA LYS A 24 1.19 -5.96 6.18
C LYS A 24 0.26 -6.04 4.97
N LEU A 25 -0.09 -4.90 4.36
CA LEU A 25 -0.92 -4.90 3.16
C LEU A 25 -0.24 -5.67 2.01
N GLY A 26 1.05 -5.45 1.74
CA GLY A 26 1.79 -6.16 0.70
C GLY A 26 1.90 -7.68 0.93
N THR A 27 1.89 -8.13 2.18
CA THR A 27 1.92 -9.55 2.55
C THR A 27 0.56 -10.23 2.54
N VAL A 28 -0.52 -9.51 2.86
CA VAL A 28 -1.87 -10.10 3.02
C VAL A 28 -2.83 -9.76 1.89
N ALA A 29 -2.50 -8.80 1.02
CA ALA A 29 -3.35 -8.39 -0.08
C ALA A 29 -3.28 -9.43 -1.22
N PHE A 30 -4.16 -10.42 -1.13
CA PHE A 30 -4.42 -11.40 -2.18
C PHE A 30 -5.83 -11.16 -2.76
N GLY A 31 -6.04 -11.54 -4.03
CA GLY A 31 -7.33 -11.35 -4.71
C GLY A 31 -7.36 -10.27 -5.79
N GLY A 32 -6.19 -9.76 -6.20
CA GLY A 32 -6.05 -8.83 -7.32
C GLY A 32 -6.30 -7.36 -6.98
N PRO A 33 -6.30 -6.47 -7.99
CA PRO A 33 -6.32 -5.02 -7.77
C PRO A 33 -7.54 -4.51 -6.99
N ALA A 34 -8.73 -5.06 -7.25
CA ALA A 34 -9.95 -4.66 -6.53
C ALA A 34 -9.87 -4.97 -5.03
N ALA A 35 -9.34 -6.14 -4.66
CA ALA A 35 -9.13 -6.51 -3.27
C ALA A 35 -8.11 -5.59 -2.59
N HIS A 36 -7.01 -5.27 -3.28
CA HIS A 36 -5.99 -4.34 -2.78
C HIS A 36 -6.56 -2.97 -2.47
N ILE A 37 -7.37 -2.43 -3.39
CA ILE A 37 -8.01 -1.13 -3.23
C ILE A 37 -9.01 -1.14 -2.07
N ALA A 38 -9.83 -2.19 -1.95
CA ALA A 38 -10.79 -2.31 -0.84
C ALA A 38 -10.08 -2.40 0.54
N MET A 39 -8.97 -3.13 0.62
CA MET A 39 -8.17 -3.22 1.85
C MET A 39 -7.51 -1.89 2.20
N LEU A 40 -7.03 -1.16 1.19
CA LEU A 40 -6.44 0.16 1.40
C LEU A 40 -7.48 1.17 1.86
N GLU A 41 -8.69 1.13 1.29
CA GLU A 41 -9.81 1.95 1.72
C GLU A 41 -10.18 1.69 3.19
N ASP A 42 -10.39 0.43 3.57
CA ASP A 42 -10.75 0.05 4.95
C ASP A 42 -9.71 0.59 5.93
N GLU A 43 -8.42 0.46 5.59
CA GLU A 43 -7.35 0.82 6.49
C GLU A 43 -7.12 2.34 6.56
N VAL A 44 -7.05 3.03 5.43
CA VAL A 44 -6.70 4.46 5.34
C VAL A 44 -7.91 5.36 5.63
N VAL A 45 -9.11 4.97 5.20
CA VAL A 45 -10.34 5.74 5.39
C VAL A 45 -11.06 5.29 6.66
N ALA A 46 -11.47 4.02 6.74
CA ALA A 46 -12.38 3.58 7.80
C ALA A 46 -11.70 3.41 9.18
N ARG A 47 -10.52 2.79 9.23
CA ARG A 47 -9.81 2.51 10.48
C ARG A 47 -9.00 3.70 10.98
N ARG A 48 -8.18 4.28 10.10
CA ARG A 48 -7.21 5.32 10.48
C ARG A 48 -7.73 6.74 10.31
N GLY A 49 -8.73 6.95 9.44
CA GLY A 49 -9.25 8.28 9.13
C GLY A 49 -8.19 9.23 8.59
N TRP A 50 -7.18 8.70 7.88
CA TRP A 50 -6.11 9.49 7.28
C TRP A 50 -6.56 10.26 6.05
N MET A 51 -7.60 9.75 5.40
CA MET A 51 -8.13 10.27 4.15
C MET A 51 -9.65 10.21 4.19
N GLU A 52 -10.31 11.25 3.69
CA GLU A 52 -11.75 11.22 3.50
C GLU A 52 -12.13 10.29 2.34
N ARG A 53 -13.30 9.66 2.44
CA ARG A 53 -13.78 8.72 1.41
C ARG A 53 -13.84 9.36 0.02
N GLN A 54 -14.28 10.61 -0.07
CA GLN A 54 -14.36 11.32 -1.35
C GLN A 54 -12.99 11.51 -1.99
N HIS A 55 -12.01 11.99 -1.20
CA HIS A 55 -10.63 12.18 -1.66
C HIS A 55 -10.01 10.86 -2.14
N PHE A 56 -10.26 9.76 -1.43
CA PHE A 56 -9.83 8.43 -1.85
C PHE A 56 -10.42 8.00 -3.20
N LEU A 57 -11.70 8.28 -3.44
CA LEU A 57 -12.35 7.97 -4.71
C LEU A 57 -11.82 8.83 -5.86
N ASP A 58 -11.56 10.11 -5.60
CA ASP A 58 -10.96 11.02 -6.59
C ASP A 58 -9.55 10.55 -6.99
N LEU A 59 -8.75 10.10 -6.00
CA LEU A 59 -7.44 9.50 -6.21
C LEU A 59 -7.50 8.20 -7.03
N ILE A 60 -8.45 7.32 -6.75
CA ILE A 60 -8.69 6.13 -7.59
C ILE A 60 -9.02 6.56 -9.01
N GLY A 61 -9.88 7.55 -9.19
CA GLY A 61 -10.21 8.11 -10.50
C GLY A 61 -8.97 8.58 -11.24
N ALA A 62 -8.07 9.30 -10.55
CA ALA A 62 -6.82 9.79 -11.10
C ALA A 62 -5.85 8.65 -11.49
N THR A 63 -5.65 7.67 -10.62
CA THR A 63 -4.75 6.52 -10.90
C THR A 63 -5.23 5.68 -12.09
N ASN A 64 -6.55 5.54 -12.28
CA ASN A 64 -7.10 4.84 -13.45
C ASN A 64 -6.79 5.51 -14.80
N VAL A 65 -6.44 6.80 -14.81
CA VAL A 65 -6.10 7.54 -16.04
C VAL A 65 -4.62 7.38 -16.39
N ILE A 66 -3.75 7.11 -15.41
CA ILE A 66 -2.31 7.01 -15.59
C ILE A 66 -1.94 5.55 -15.86
N PRO A 67 -1.02 5.26 -16.80
CA PRO A 67 -0.55 3.89 -17.00
C PRO A 67 0.25 3.42 -15.79
N GLY A 68 -0.30 2.46 -15.03
CA GLY A 68 0.39 1.91 -13.88
C GLY A 68 -0.48 0.94 -13.06
N PRO A 69 0.12 0.26 -12.07
CA PRO A 69 -0.64 -0.52 -11.10
C PRO A 69 -1.29 0.40 -10.06
N ASN A 70 -2.60 0.65 -10.20
CA ASN A 70 -3.37 1.54 -9.33
C ASN A 70 -3.13 1.32 -7.83
N SER A 71 -3.05 0.06 -7.36
CA SER A 71 -2.87 -0.24 -5.93
C SER A 71 -1.54 0.27 -5.36
N THR A 72 -0.48 0.21 -6.16
CA THR A 72 0.85 0.72 -5.79
C THR A 72 0.86 2.25 -5.82
N GLU A 73 0.26 2.86 -6.85
CA GLU A 73 0.19 4.33 -6.95
C GLU A 73 -0.59 4.94 -5.78
N MET A 74 -1.73 4.34 -5.43
CA MET A 74 -2.53 4.74 -4.27
C MET A 74 -1.71 4.63 -2.97
N THR A 75 -0.98 3.53 -2.78
CA THR A 75 -0.11 3.31 -1.62
C THR A 75 0.99 4.37 -1.52
N MET A 76 1.65 4.68 -2.63
CA MET A 76 2.68 5.70 -2.73
C MET A 76 2.12 7.11 -2.44
N HIS A 77 0.92 7.41 -2.94
CA HIS A 77 0.26 8.69 -2.71
C HIS A 77 -0.14 8.88 -1.25
N VAL A 78 -0.74 7.85 -0.63
CA VAL A 78 -1.02 7.87 0.81
C VAL A 78 0.27 8.05 1.61
N GLY A 79 1.35 7.34 1.26
CA GLY A 79 2.66 7.54 1.87
C GLY A 79 3.18 8.97 1.75
N PHE A 80 3.01 9.57 0.57
CA PHE A 80 3.41 10.95 0.29
C PHE A 80 2.63 11.95 1.13
N GLU A 81 1.31 11.82 1.24
CA GLU A 81 0.50 12.72 2.07
C GLU A 81 0.84 12.63 3.55
N ARG A 82 1.25 11.45 4.04
CA ARG A 82 1.50 11.21 5.46
C ARG A 82 2.91 11.57 5.93
N ALA A 83 3.92 11.45 5.07
CA ALA A 83 5.33 11.69 5.43
C ALA A 83 6.21 12.21 4.27
N GLY A 84 5.61 12.79 3.23
CA GLY A 84 6.32 13.34 2.08
C GLY A 84 7.05 12.28 1.24
N VAL A 85 8.12 12.70 0.55
CA VAL A 85 8.93 11.81 -0.31
C VAL A 85 9.46 10.57 0.44
N PRO A 86 9.94 10.65 1.70
CA PRO A 86 10.32 9.47 2.46
C PRO A 86 9.16 8.50 2.69
N GLY A 87 7.96 9.03 2.94
CA GLY A 87 6.74 8.25 3.08
C GLY A 87 6.36 7.54 1.79
N LEU A 88 6.44 8.22 0.64
CA LEU A 88 6.20 7.64 -0.69
C LEU A 88 7.10 6.42 -0.92
N LEU A 89 8.41 6.59 -0.76
CA LEU A 89 9.39 5.53 -1.02
C LEU A 89 9.21 4.35 -0.06
N THR A 90 9.02 4.64 1.23
CA THR A 90 8.84 3.60 2.26
C THR A 90 7.57 2.78 2.00
N SER A 91 6.47 3.46 1.70
CA SER A 91 5.17 2.82 1.46
C SER A 91 5.20 1.92 0.23
N GLY A 92 5.72 2.44 -0.88
CA GLY A 92 5.87 1.68 -2.13
C GLY A 92 6.81 0.48 -1.97
N ALA A 93 7.99 0.69 -1.35
CA ALA A 93 8.96 -0.38 -1.14
C ALA A 93 8.40 -1.49 -0.23
N CYS A 94 7.77 -1.14 0.89
CA CYS A 94 7.19 -2.11 1.81
C CYS A 94 6.00 -2.87 1.21
N PHE A 95 5.23 -2.23 0.33
CA PHE A 95 4.12 -2.89 -0.37
C PHE A 95 4.61 -3.90 -1.43
N ILE A 96 5.66 -3.54 -2.18
CA ILE A 96 6.18 -4.37 -3.29
C ILE A 96 7.13 -5.47 -2.78
N ALA A 97 7.89 -5.22 -1.71
CA ALA A 97 8.92 -6.11 -1.21
C ALA A 97 8.46 -7.56 -0.98
N PRO A 98 7.29 -7.85 -0.36
CA PRO A 98 6.82 -9.22 -0.17
C PRO A 98 6.68 -10.00 -1.47
N ALA A 99 6.10 -9.37 -2.51
CA ALA A 99 5.91 -10.00 -3.81
C ALA A 99 7.26 -10.26 -4.50
N VAL A 100 8.19 -9.30 -4.44
CA VAL A 100 9.54 -9.45 -5.01
C VAL A 100 10.33 -10.54 -4.30
N LEU A 101 10.30 -10.59 -2.97
CA LEU A 101 10.99 -11.61 -2.19
C LEU A 101 10.42 -13.01 -2.45
N LEU A 102 9.09 -13.14 -2.52
CA LEU A 102 8.45 -14.42 -2.79
C LEU A 102 8.77 -14.92 -4.20
N THR A 103 8.53 -14.09 -5.21
CA THR A 103 8.77 -14.47 -6.61
C THR A 103 10.26 -14.65 -6.92
N GLY A 104 11.13 -13.78 -6.41
CA GLY A 104 12.57 -13.91 -6.52
C GLY A 104 13.11 -15.15 -5.81
N GLY A 105 12.60 -15.46 -4.61
CA GLY A 105 12.96 -16.68 -3.88
C GLY A 105 12.55 -17.95 -4.61
N LEU A 106 11.34 -17.98 -5.19
CA LEU A 106 10.87 -19.09 -6.00
C LEU A 106 11.68 -19.23 -7.30
N ALA A 107 12.00 -18.13 -7.97
CA ALA A 107 12.83 -18.15 -9.17
C ALA A 107 14.25 -18.66 -8.88
N TRP A 108 14.86 -18.21 -7.78
CA TRP A 108 16.16 -18.70 -7.32
C TRP A 108 16.11 -20.21 -7.03
N ALA A 109 15.11 -20.67 -6.28
CA ALA A 109 14.93 -22.09 -5.99
C ALA A 109 14.70 -22.92 -7.26
N TYR A 110 13.94 -22.40 -8.22
CA TYR A 110 13.71 -23.07 -9.51
C TYR A 110 15.02 -23.24 -10.30
N VAL A 111 15.90 -22.24 -10.32
CA VAL A 111 17.19 -22.32 -11.01
C VAL A 111 18.13 -23.32 -10.32
N GLU A 112 18.19 -23.29 -8.99
CA GLU A 112 19.08 -24.14 -8.21
C GLU A 112 18.64 -25.61 -8.22
N PHE A 113 17.35 -25.88 -7.97
CA PHE A 113 16.83 -27.25 -7.81
C PHE A 113 16.20 -27.81 -9.09
N GLY A 114 15.90 -26.99 -10.09
CA GLY A 114 15.32 -27.44 -11.37
C GLY A 114 16.29 -28.23 -12.24
N SER A 115 17.59 -28.21 -11.91
CA SER A 115 18.63 -28.99 -12.59
C SER A 115 19.11 -30.22 -11.81
N ALA A 116 18.51 -30.51 -10.64
CA ALA A 116 18.81 -31.73 -9.90
C ALA A 116 18.30 -32.95 -10.68
N PRO A 117 19.19 -33.87 -11.12
CA PRO A 117 18.75 -35.11 -11.72
C PRO A 117 17.98 -35.92 -10.67
N GLN A 118 16.78 -36.35 -11.05
CA GLN A 118 15.96 -37.32 -10.33
C GLN A 118 16.66 -38.68 -10.20
#